data_AF-A0A961MPL6-F1
#
_entry.id   AF-A0A961MPL6-F1
#
_cell.length_a   1.000
_cell.length_b   1.000
_cell.length_c   1.000
_cell.angle_alpha   90.00
_cell.angle_beta   90.00
_cell.angle_gamma   90.00
#
_symmetry.space_group_name_H-M   'P 1'
#
loop_
_entity.id
_entity.type
_entity.pdbx_description
1 polymer ?
#
loop_
_entity_poly.entity_id
_entity_poly.type
_entity_poly.pdbx_seq_one_letter_code
_entity_poly.pdbx_strand_id
1 'polypeptide(L)'
;MAYVDWEIRGPKIGACSCDYGCPCEFNGKPTEGWCQGLEAHRIDKGHFGDVRLDGLVVGAWYRWPGAVHEGGGIVQGIIDKRADERQVEALFKILGGEEQ
;
A
#
# COMPACT_ATOMS: atom_id res chain seq x y z
N MET A 1 -3.27 -14.16 -17.25
CA MET A 1 -3.53 -12.74 -17.58
C MET A 1 -2.19 -12.04 -17.56
N ALA A 2 -1.91 -11.16 -18.54
CA ALA A 2 -0.67 -10.39 -18.50
C ALA A 2 -0.91 -9.22 -17.55
N TYR A 3 -0.15 -9.17 -16.45
CA TYR A 3 -0.14 -8.04 -15.54
C TYR A 3 0.34 -6.78 -16.25
N VAL A 4 -0.17 -5.61 -15.85
CA VAL A 4 0.31 -4.32 -16.34
C VAL A 4 1.71 -4.07 -15.80
N ASP A 5 2.63 -3.61 -16.65
CA ASP A 5 3.97 -3.21 -16.20
C ASP A 5 3.87 -1.95 -15.33
N TRP A 6 4.34 -2.04 -14.08
CA TRP A 6 4.27 -0.94 -13.12
C TRP A 6 5.48 -0.92 -12.18
N GLU A 7 5.85 0.27 -11.74
CA GLU A 7 6.89 0.49 -10.72
C GLU A 7 6.52 1.70 -9.85
N ILE A 8 6.79 1.59 -8.55
CA ILE A 8 6.82 2.74 -7.64
C ILE A 8 8.16 2.76 -6.92
N ARG A 9 8.89 3.86 -7.09
CA ARG A 9 10.17 4.13 -6.43
C ARG A 9 10.11 5.43 -5.64
N GLY A 10 10.54 5.34 -4.39
CA GLY A 10 10.68 6.50 -3.51
C GLY A 10 10.66 6.10 -2.04
N PRO A 11 10.78 7.06 -1.11
CA PRO A 11 10.77 6.77 0.31
C PRO A 11 9.37 6.39 0.79
N LYS A 12 9.31 5.32 1.58
CA LYS A 12 8.14 4.91 2.35
C LYS A 12 8.37 5.18 3.83
N ILE A 13 7.36 5.70 4.50
CA ILE A 13 7.28 5.74 5.96
C ILE A 13 6.11 4.88 6.42
N GLY A 14 6.27 4.20 7.55
CA GLY A 14 5.23 3.38 8.13
C GLY A 14 5.29 3.40 9.64
N ALA A 15 4.13 3.20 10.26
CA ALA A 15 4.01 2.92 11.67
C ALA A 15 3.12 1.68 11.86
N CYS A 16 3.52 0.80 12.76
CA CYS A 16 2.83 -0.45 13.05
C CYS A 16 2.56 -0.54 14.56
N SER A 17 1.48 -1.25 14.93
CA SER A 17 1.15 -1.60 16.31
C SER A 17 2.04 -2.69 16.90
N CYS A 18 2.82 -3.39 16.09
CA CYS A 18 3.73 -4.43 16.57
C CYS A 18 4.98 -3.84 17.24
N ASP A 19 5.69 -4.69 17.98
CA ASP A 19 7.06 -4.43 18.46
C ASP A 19 8.05 -4.23 17.29
N TYR A 20 9.35 -4.30 17.56
CA TYR A 20 10.36 -4.12 16.51
C TYR A 20 10.18 -5.08 15.32
N GLY A 21 9.99 -4.49 14.14
CA GLY A 21 9.71 -5.21 12.90
C GLY A 21 8.23 -5.52 12.72
N CYS A 22 7.76 -5.60 11.47
CA CYS A 22 6.41 -6.06 11.15
C CYS A 22 6.48 -7.56 10.84
N PRO A 23 6.09 -8.47 11.77
CA PRO A 23 6.21 -9.91 11.54
C PRO A 23 5.35 -10.41 10.39
N CYS A 24 4.25 -9.70 10.11
CA CYS A 24 3.30 -10.03 9.04
C CYS A 24 3.95 -10.00 7.65
N GLU A 25 5.00 -9.21 7.43
CA GLU A 25 5.77 -9.19 6.18
C GLU A 25 6.42 -10.55 5.85
N PHE A 26 6.62 -11.37 6.87
CA PHE A 26 7.21 -12.71 6.75
C PHE A 26 6.17 -13.80 7.08
N ASN A 27 4.88 -13.50 6.90
CA ASN A 27 3.75 -14.37 7.27
C ASN A 27 3.72 -14.76 8.76
N GLY A 28 4.33 -13.95 9.62
CA GLY A 28 4.23 -14.08 11.07
C GLY A 28 2.89 -13.57 11.62
N LYS A 29 2.71 -13.76 12.93
CA LYS A 29 1.55 -13.23 13.67
C LYS A 29 1.88 -11.85 14.25
N PRO A 30 0.91 -10.93 14.32
CA PRO A 30 1.11 -9.64 14.98
C PRO A 30 1.37 -9.84 16.48
N THR A 31 2.23 -8.99 17.07
CA THR A 31 2.63 -9.08 18.47
C THR A 31 1.44 -9.04 19.42
N GLU A 32 0.51 -8.11 19.18
CA GLU A 32 -0.65 -7.85 20.04
C GLU A 32 -1.88 -8.71 19.69
N GLY A 33 -1.74 -9.64 18.73
CA GLY A 33 -2.85 -10.46 18.24
C GLY A 33 -3.76 -9.78 17.21
N TRP A 34 -3.56 -8.49 16.92
CA TRP A 34 -4.23 -7.71 15.88
C TRP A 34 -3.22 -6.82 15.16
N CYS A 35 -3.52 -6.43 13.92
CA CYS A 35 -2.67 -5.53 13.14
C CYS A 35 -3.35 -4.18 12.97
N GLN A 36 -2.64 -3.09 13.24
CA GLN A 36 -3.03 -1.75 12.82
C GLN A 36 -1.79 -0.98 12.43
N GLY A 37 -1.93 -0.15 11.41
CA GLY A 37 -0.82 0.66 10.98
C GLY A 37 -1.26 1.73 10.01
N LEU A 38 -0.26 2.52 9.65
CA LEU A 38 -0.36 3.47 8.56
C LEU A 38 0.93 3.38 7.74
N GLU A 39 0.79 3.60 6.44
CA GLU A 39 1.93 3.77 5.55
C GLU A 39 1.69 4.99 4.66
N ALA A 40 2.77 5.66 4.27
CA ALA A 40 2.77 6.70 3.26
C ALA A 40 4.01 6.57 2.38
N HIS A 41 3.81 6.74 1.08
CA HIS A 41 4.84 6.62 0.05
C HIS A 41 4.84 7.89 -0.79
N ARG A 42 5.99 8.57 -0.85
CA ARG A 42 6.22 9.59 -1.87
C ARG A 42 6.79 8.92 -3.10
N ILE A 43 6.12 9.08 -4.24
CA ILE A 43 6.55 8.49 -5.51
C ILE A 43 7.55 9.45 -6.15
N ASP A 44 8.85 9.17 -5.99
CA ASP A 44 9.90 9.96 -6.65
C ASP A 44 9.98 9.61 -8.14
N LYS A 45 9.76 8.34 -8.50
CA LYS A 45 9.55 7.86 -9.88
C LYS A 45 8.52 6.73 -9.88
N GLY A 46 7.60 6.71 -10.85
CA GLY A 46 6.72 5.56 -11.02
C GLY A 46 5.82 5.63 -12.25
N HIS A 47 5.30 4.47 -12.63
CA HIS A 47 4.37 4.32 -13.74
C HIS A 47 3.42 3.13 -13.54
N PHE A 48 2.33 3.17 -14.29
CA PHE A 48 1.40 2.07 -14.49
C PHE A 48 1.03 2.01 -15.98
N GLY A 49 1.69 1.14 -16.73
CA GLY A 49 1.67 1.19 -18.19
C GLY A 49 2.16 2.55 -18.70
N ASP A 50 1.28 3.30 -19.37
CA ASP A 50 1.55 4.64 -19.89
C ASP A 50 1.24 5.77 -18.88
N VAL A 51 0.65 5.47 -17.73
CA VAL A 51 0.28 6.45 -16.70
C VAL A 51 1.49 6.80 -15.84
N ARG A 52 1.90 8.06 -15.82
CA ARG A 52 2.98 8.56 -14.93
C ARG A 52 2.45 8.81 -13.52
N LEU A 53 3.21 8.41 -12.51
CA LEU A 53 2.84 8.56 -11.09
C LEU A 53 3.82 9.46 -10.30
N ASP A 54 4.85 9.99 -10.96
CA ASP A 54 5.89 10.83 -10.35
C ASP A 54 5.30 12.02 -9.56
N GLY A 55 5.89 12.27 -8.40
CA GLY A 55 5.58 13.42 -7.56
C GLY A 55 4.30 13.30 -6.74
N LEU A 56 3.52 12.22 -6.93
CA LEU A 56 2.34 11.92 -6.10
C LEU A 56 2.75 11.35 -4.74
N VAL A 57 1.87 11.53 -3.76
CA VAL A 57 1.96 10.89 -2.45
C VAL A 57 0.74 10.01 -2.25
N VAL A 58 0.96 8.77 -1.86
CA VAL A 58 -0.11 7.85 -1.47
C VAL A 58 0.10 7.41 -0.04
N GLY A 59 -0.96 6.97 0.60
CA GLY A 59 -0.88 6.34 1.90
C GLY A 59 -2.06 5.42 2.13
N ALA A 60 -1.98 4.69 3.23
CA ALA A 60 -3.06 3.85 3.70
C ALA A 60 -3.07 3.86 5.22
N TRP A 61 -4.27 3.85 5.80
CA TRP A 61 -4.49 3.39 7.15
C TRP A 61 -5.20 2.05 7.10
N TYR A 62 -4.85 1.13 7.99
CA TYR A 62 -5.40 -0.21 7.95
C TYR A 62 -5.52 -0.86 9.31
N ARG A 63 -6.42 -1.85 9.39
CA ARG A 63 -6.65 -2.66 10.57
C ARG A 63 -7.10 -4.08 10.20
N TRP A 64 -6.48 -5.08 10.81
CA TRP A 64 -6.91 -6.48 10.76
C TRP A 64 -7.19 -7.01 12.17
N PRO A 65 -8.15 -7.95 12.32
CA PRO A 65 -8.41 -8.62 13.59
C PRO A 65 -7.32 -9.63 13.98
N GLY A 66 -6.46 -10.03 13.04
CA GLY A 66 -5.40 -11.04 13.21
C GLY A 66 -4.25 -10.81 12.23
N ALA A 67 -3.63 -11.89 11.75
CA ALA A 67 -2.56 -11.78 10.77
C ALA A 67 -3.11 -11.31 9.41
N VAL A 68 -2.35 -10.47 8.69
CA VAL A 68 -2.82 -9.83 7.44
C VAL A 68 -3.23 -10.87 6.38
N HIS A 69 -2.48 -11.96 6.28
CA HIS A 69 -2.74 -13.05 5.34
C HIS A 69 -3.98 -13.90 5.67
N GLU A 70 -4.54 -13.77 6.88
CA GLU A 70 -5.79 -14.43 7.28
C GLU A 70 -7.03 -13.63 6.80
N GLY A 71 -6.84 -12.40 6.31
CA GLY A 71 -7.90 -11.57 5.78
C GLY A 71 -8.80 -10.94 6.85
N GLY A 72 -9.99 -10.46 6.43
CA GLY A 72 -10.95 -9.80 7.32
C GLY A 72 -10.55 -8.39 7.78
N GLY A 73 -9.54 -7.80 7.14
CA GLY A 73 -9.11 -6.43 7.43
C GLY A 73 -9.89 -5.37 6.69
N ILE A 74 -9.71 -4.14 7.16
CA ILE A 74 -10.18 -2.91 6.51
C ILE A 74 -8.98 -2.06 6.16
N VAL A 75 -9.02 -1.46 4.97
CA VAL A 75 -7.99 -0.55 4.47
C VAL A 75 -8.67 0.71 3.95
N GLN A 76 -8.13 1.85 4.32
CA GLN A 76 -8.51 3.15 3.77
C GLN A 76 -7.31 3.73 3.04
N GLY A 77 -7.38 3.72 1.71
CA GLY A 77 -6.42 4.40 0.85
C GLY A 77 -6.58 5.92 0.91
N ILE A 78 -5.45 6.62 0.91
CA ILE A 78 -5.35 8.07 0.86
C ILE A 78 -4.53 8.41 -0.38
N ILE A 79 -5.16 9.09 -1.33
CA ILE A 79 -4.53 9.47 -2.60
C ILE A 79 -4.35 10.98 -2.64
N ASP A 80 -3.21 11.43 -3.17
CA ASP A 80 -2.94 12.84 -3.41
C ASP A 80 -4.06 13.50 -4.22
N LYS A 81 -4.56 14.64 -3.75
CA LYS A 81 -5.58 15.43 -4.47
C LYS A 81 -5.11 15.92 -5.84
N ARG A 82 -3.80 15.91 -6.11
CA ARG A 82 -3.20 16.28 -7.40
C ARG A 82 -3.33 15.18 -8.45
N ALA A 83 -3.67 13.96 -8.04
CA ALA A 83 -3.87 12.85 -8.96
C ALA A 83 -5.11 13.07 -9.83
N ASP A 84 -4.98 12.80 -11.13
CA ASP A 84 -6.12 12.70 -12.04
C ASP A 84 -6.83 11.34 -11.91
N GLU A 85 -7.95 11.18 -12.62
CA GLU A 85 -8.76 9.96 -12.56
C GLU A 85 -8.00 8.70 -12.98
N ARG A 86 -7.13 8.79 -14.00
CA ARG A 86 -6.33 7.65 -14.47
C ARG A 86 -5.27 7.26 -13.44
N GLN A 87 -4.66 8.24 -12.80
CA GLN A 87 -3.69 8.03 -11.73
C GLN A 87 -4.37 7.44 -10.49
N VAL A 88 -5.57 7.90 -10.13
CA VAL A 88 -6.36 7.33 -9.04
C VAL A 88 -6.67 5.85 -9.31
N GLU A 89 -7.15 5.51 -10.50
CA GLU A 89 -7.45 4.11 -10.88
C GLU A 89 -6.18 3.24 -10.85
N ALA A 90 -5.07 3.73 -11.42
CA ALA A 90 -3.79 3.03 -11.40
C ALA A 90 -3.31 2.75 -9.97
N LEU A 91 -3.38 3.76 -9.09
CA LEU A 91 -2.96 3.62 -7.70
C LEU A 91 -3.88 2.66 -6.93
N PHE A 92 -5.19 2.64 -7.20
CA PHE A 92 -6.09 1.66 -6.60
C PHE A 92 -5.73 0.22 -7.02
N LYS A 93 -5.44 -0.03 -8.30
CA LYS A 93 -5.05 -1.36 -8.78
C LYS A 93 -3.72 -1.84 -8.17
N ILE A 94 -2.73 -0.95 -8.10
CA ILE A 94 -1.43 -1.26 -7.49
C ILE A 94 -1.59 -1.55 -5.99
N LEU A 95 -2.20 -0.64 -5.24
CA LEU A 95 -2.32 -0.73 -3.78
C LEU A 95 -3.31 -1.82 -3.33
N GLY A 96 -4.30 -2.14 -4.17
CA GLY A 96 -5.25 -3.24 -3.97
C GLY A 96 -4.70 -4.62 -4.30
N GLY A 97 -3.51 -4.70 -4.92
CA GLY A 97 -2.85 -5.96 -5.27
C GLY A 97 -3.46 -6.67 -6.49
N GLU A 98 -4.22 -5.96 -7.34
CA GLU A 98 -4.82 -6.53 -8.56
C GLU A 98 -3.77 -6.87 -9.63
N GLU A 99 -2.57 -6.30 -9.49
CA GLU A 99 -1.49 -6.35 -10.49
C GLU A 99 -0.23 -7.04 -9.93
N GLN A 100 -0.43 -8.09 -9.10
CA GLN A 100 0.59 -8.88 -8.40
C GLN A 100 0.47 -10.39 -8.71
#